data_AF-A0A211YMZ6-F1
#
_entry.id   AF-A0A211YMZ6-F1
#
_cell.length_a   1.000
_cell.length_b   1.000
_cell.length_c   1.000
_cell.angle_alpha   90.00
_cell.angle_beta   90.00
_cell.angle_gamma   90.00
#
_symmetry.space_group_name_H-M   'P 1'
#
loop_
_entity.id
_entity.type
_entity.pdbx_description
1 polymer ?
#
loop_
_entity_poly.entity_id
_entity_poly.type
_entity_poly.pdbx_seq_one_letter_code
_entity_poly.pdbx_strand_id
1 'polypeptide(L)'
;MSDDNRRQRMAKLLEALGMTRVQRSVFIGRGGQTKAKEAIRAAQRIIDRATDSVVAVVVPDDYVRRMLVAGQVMGDPGRAARQVTVV
;
A
#
# COMPACT_ATOMS: atom_id res chain seq x y z
N MET A 1 7.96 6.83 -6.18
CA MET A 1 9.18 6.01 -6.20
C MET A 1 9.66 5.80 -7.63
N SER A 2 10.91 6.18 -7.91
CA SER A 2 11.43 6.50 -9.25
C SER A 2 12.01 5.29 -10.00
N ASP A 3 12.65 4.36 -9.30
CA ASP A 3 13.29 3.16 -9.90
C ASP A 3 12.31 1.98 -10.04
N ASP A 4 12.07 1.51 -11.26
CA ASP A 4 11.17 0.39 -11.55
C ASP A 4 11.50 -0.93 -10.82
N ASN A 5 12.79 -1.23 -10.61
CA ASN A 5 13.24 -2.42 -9.90
C ASN A 5 12.96 -2.33 -8.40
N ARG A 6 13.14 -1.15 -7.80
CA ARG A 6 12.71 -0.92 -6.41
C ARG A 6 11.20 -1.03 -6.29
N ARG A 7 10.43 -0.67 -7.32
CA ARG A 7 8.95 -0.71 -7.32
C ARG A 7 8.48 -2.15 -7.24
N GLN A 8 9.06 -2.99 -8.08
CA GLN A 8 8.71 -4.40 -8.12
C GLN A 8 9.09 -5.10 -6.81
N ARG A 9 10.25 -4.76 -6.23
CA ARG A 9 10.65 -5.27 -4.91
C ARG A 9 9.68 -4.82 -3.81
N MET A 10 9.28 -3.55 -3.81
CA MET A 10 8.28 -3.02 -2.88
C MET A 10 6.94 -3.75 -3.03
N ALA A 11 6.47 -3.92 -4.26
CA ALA A 11 5.20 -4.58 -4.53
C ALA A 11 5.17 -6.00 -3.98
N LYS A 12 6.19 -6.81 -4.29
CA LYS A 12 6.32 -8.17 -3.75
C LYS A 12 6.36 -8.20 -2.23
N LEU A 13 7.07 -7.25 -1.62
CA LEU A 13 7.17 -7.15 -0.17
C LEU A 13 5.82 -6.80 0.48
N LEU A 14 5.09 -5.83 -0.05
CA LEU A 14 3.79 -5.44 0.51
C LEU A 14 2.72 -6.50 0.26
N GLU A 15 2.75 -7.18 -0.88
CA GLU A 15 1.89 -8.34 -1.17
C GLU A 15 2.17 -9.49 -0.18
N ALA A 16 3.44 -9.77 0.13
CA ALA A 16 3.82 -10.77 1.14
C ALA A 16 3.36 -10.40 2.56
N LEU A 17 3.22 -9.11 2.88
CA LEU A 17 2.61 -8.62 4.13
C LEU A 17 1.07 -8.70 4.13
N GLY A 18 0.48 -9.29 3.10
CA GLY A 18 -0.96 -9.44 2.94
C GLY A 18 -1.66 -8.13 2.59
N MET A 19 -0.97 -7.23 1.86
CA MET A 19 -1.61 -6.10 1.20
C MET A 19 -2.05 -6.48 -0.22
N THR A 20 -3.13 -5.87 -0.67
CA THR A 20 -3.65 -5.99 -2.02
C THR A 20 -3.23 -4.76 -2.81
N ARG A 21 -2.61 -4.98 -3.97
CA ARG A 21 -2.24 -3.91 -4.88
C ARG A 21 -3.47 -3.43 -5.65
N VAL A 22 -3.83 -2.16 -5.49
CA VAL A 22 -5.00 -1.55 -6.16
C VAL A 22 -4.58 -0.68 -7.34
N GLN A 23 -3.37 -0.11 -7.29
CA GLN A 23 -2.75 0.67 -8.37
C GLN A 23 -1.25 0.34 -8.43
N ARG A 24 -0.56 0.84 -9.48
CA ARG A 24 0.88 0.63 -9.69
C ARG A 24 1.73 0.92 -8.44
N SER A 25 1.36 1.90 -7.62
CA SER A 25 2.06 2.25 -6.38
C SER A 25 1.15 2.32 -5.15
N VAL A 26 -0.12 1.90 -5.26
CA VAL A 26 -1.07 1.98 -4.14
C VAL A 26 -1.45 0.58 -3.69
N PHE A 27 -1.33 0.36 -2.38
CA PHE A 27 -1.59 -0.91 -1.72
C PHE A 27 -2.56 -0.69 -0.58
N ILE A 28 -3.47 -1.64 -0.40
CA ILE A 28 -4.47 -1.61 0.65
C ILE A 28 -4.46 -2.97 1.34
N GLY A 29 -4.28 -3.01 2.65
CA GLY A 29 -4.20 -4.27 3.39
C GLY A 29 -4.89 -4.20 4.73
N ARG A 30 -5.39 -5.34 5.23
CA ARG A 30 -6.10 -5.30 6.51
C ARG A 30 -5.14 -5.11 7.70
N GLY A 31 -5.33 -4.10 8.54
CA GLY A 31 -4.65 -3.87 9.80
C GLY A 31 -5.00 -2.53 10.44
N GLY A 32 -4.23 -2.18 11.48
CA GLY A 32 -4.25 -0.86 12.10
C GLY A 32 -2.86 -0.25 12.16
N GLN A 33 -2.62 0.62 13.13
CA GLN A 33 -1.37 1.36 13.25
C GLN A 33 -0.13 0.45 13.34
N THR A 34 -0.23 -0.71 13.98
CA THR A 34 0.88 -1.68 14.06
C THR A 34 1.31 -2.17 12.68
N LYS A 35 0.37 -2.55 11.83
CA LYS A 35 0.65 -3.06 10.48
C LYS A 35 1.15 -1.94 9.56
N ALA A 36 0.62 -0.73 9.72
CA ALA A 36 1.14 0.44 9.02
C ALA A 36 2.62 0.69 9.37
N LYS A 37 2.97 0.65 10.66
CA LYS A 37 4.36 0.79 11.12
C LYS A 37 5.25 -0.34 10.60
N GLU A 38 4.76 -1.57 10.58
CA GLU A 38 5.48 -2.71 10.02
C GLU A 38 5.79 -2.53 8.53
N ALA A 39 4.78 -2.13 7.76
CA ALA A 39 4.92 -1.85 6.33
C ALA A 39 5.93 -0.73 6.07
N ILE A 40 5.88 0.36 6.83
CA ILE A 40 6.85 1.46 6.72
C ILE A 40 8.26 0.98 7.05
N ARG A 41 8.45 0.22 8.13
CA ARG A 41 9.77 -0.33 8.48
C ARG A 41 10.33 -1.24 7.39
N ALA A 42 9.47 -2.06 6.78
CA ALA A 42 9.89 -2.93 5.69
C ALA A 42 10.21 -2.13 4.42
N ALA A 43 9.39 -1.12 4.09
CA ALA A 43 9.58 -0.23 2.96
C ALA A 43 10.89 0.58 3.06
N GLN A 44 11.26 1.02 4.27
CA GLN A 44 12.50 1.75 4.54
C GLN A 44 13.77 1.01 4.11
N ARG A 45 13.73 -0.32 3.96
CA ARG A 45 14.86 -1.14 3.49
C ARG A 45 14.99 -1.17 1.97
N ILE A 46 13.99 -0.68 1.23
CA ILE A 46 13.91 -0.74 -0.24
C ILE A 46 14.07 0.65 -0.86
N ILE A 47 13.53 1.68 -0.21
CA ILE A 47 13.51 3.05 -0.77
C ILE A 47 14.89 3.70 -0.74
N ASP A 48 15.12 4.57 -1.73
CA ASP A 48 16.15 5.60 -1.64
C ASP A 48 15.54 6.87 -1.03
N ARG A 49 15.96 7.26 0.17
CA ARG A 49 15.38 8.39 0.91
C ARG A 49 15.57 9.74 0.23
N ALA A 50 16.51 9.86 -0.72
CA ALA A 50 16.72 11.10 -1.46
C ALA A 50 15.72 11.28 -2.62
N THR A 51 15.17 10.19 -3.15
CA THR A 51 14.39 10.20 -4.40
C THR A 51 13.00 9.56 -4.27
N ASP A 52 12.77 8.80 -3.21
CA ASP A 52 11.57 8.02 -2.99
C ASP A 52 10.88 8.40 -1.67
N SER A 53 9.56 8.34 -1.69
CA SER A 53 8.69 8.53 -0.53
C SER A 53 7.63 7.43 -0.52
N VAL A 54 7.25 7.04 0.70
CA VAL A 54 6.20 6.05 0.98
C VAL A 54 5.38 6.58 2.14
N VAL A 55 4.07 6.64 1.98
CA VAL A 55 3.14 7.14 2.99
C VAL A 55 2.20 6.00 3.38
N ALA A 56 2.02 5.78 4.68
CA ALA A 56 1.03 4.85 5.19
C ALA A 56 -0.06 5.61 5.95
N VAL A 57 -1.31 5.36 5.59
CA VAL A 57 -2.50 5.95 6.20
C VAL A 57 -3.39 4.82 6.72
N VAL A 58 -3.82 4.93 7.97
CA VAL A 58 -4.83 4.04 8.54
C VAL A 58 -6.18 4.73 8.39
N VAL A 59 -7.12 4.07 7.74
CA VAL A 59 -8.45 4.64 7.46
C VAL A 59 -9.55 3.68 7.95
N PRO A 60 -10.71 4.20 8.38
CA PRO A 60 -11.88 3.38 8.61
C PRO A 60 -12.34 2.64 7.34
N ASP A 61 -12.97 1.48 7.53
CA ASP A 61 -13.34 0.58 6.42
C ASP A 61 -14.40 1.12 5.49
N ASP A 62 -15.35 1.83 6.06
CA ASP A 62 -16.42 2.49 5.33
C ASP A 62 -15.86 3.52 4.33
N TYR A 63 -14.72 4.13 4.63
CA TYR A 63 -14.08 5.10 3.74
C TYR A 63 -13.48 4.41 2.51
N VAL A 64 -12.84 3.25 2.68
CA VAL A 64 -12.29 2.53 1.53
C VAL A 64 -13.39 1.92 0.66
N ARG A 65 -14.48 1.43 1.28
CA ARG A 65 -15.66 0.95 0.52
C ARG A 65 -16.32 2.05 -0.30
N ARG A 66 -16.18 3.31 0.11
CA ARG A 66 -16.71 4.50 -0.59
C ARG A 66 -15.66 5.18 -1.47
N MET A 67 -14.49 4.56 -1.65
CA MET A 67 -13.42 5.11 -2.47
C MET A 67 -13.89 5.25 -3.91
N LEU A 68 -13.76 6.46 -4.45
CA LEU A 68 -14.03 6.75 -5.85
C LEU A 68 -12.77 6.45 -6.65
N VAL A 69 -12.92 5.67 -7.73
CA VAL A 69 -11.82 5.35 -8.63
C VAL A 69 -12.18 5.76 -10.05
N ALA A 70 -11.28 6.51 -10.69
CA ALA A 70 -11.35 6.80 -12.11
C ALA A 70 -10.28 5.99 -12.85
N GLY A 71 -10.71 5.15 -13.80
CA GLY A 71 -9.83 4.26 -14.58
C GLY A 71 -9.89 2.79 -14.15
N GLN A 72 -8.84 2.04 -14.50
CA GLN A 72 -8.75 0.59 -14.23
C GLN A 72 -8.04 0.31 -12.91
N VAL A 73 -8.62 -0.55 -12.08
CA VAL A 73 -8.02 -1.04 -10.82
C VAL A 73 -7.29 -2.36 -11.04
N MET A 74 -6.16 -2.53 -10.35
CA MET A 74 -5.36 -3.77 -10.41
C MET A 74 -5.88 -4.85 -9.45
N GLY A 75 -6.65 -4.48 -8.43
CA GLY A 75 -7.20 -5.36 -7.42
C GLY A 75 -8.39 -4.73 -6.72
N ASP A 76 -9.27 -5.57 -6.17
CA ASP A 76 -10.50 -5.11 -5.53
C ASP A 76 -10.22 -4.48 -4.15
N PRO A 77 -10.42 -3.16 -3.97
CA PRO A 77 -10.22 -2.48 -2.69
C PRO A 77 -11.24 -2.91 -1.63
N GLY A 78 -12.42 -3.41 -2.01
CA GLY A 78 -13.50 -3.77 -1.08
C GLY A 78 -13.33 -5.12 -0.38
N ARG A 79 -12.48 -6.01 -0.92
CA ARG A 79 -12.33 -7.39 -0.42
C ARG A 79 -11.54 -7.51 0.89
N ALA A 80 -10.84 -6.46 1.29
CA ALA A 80 -10.12 -6.43 2.57
C ALA A 80 -10.89 -5.57 3.60
N ALA A 81 -11.52 -6.14 4.62
CA ALA A 81 -12.27 -5.37 5.63
C ALA A 81 -11.43 -5.10 6.90
N ARG A 82 -10.91 -3.88 7.11
CA ARG A 82 -10.10 -3.31 8.24
C ARG A 82 -8.78 -2.76 7.73
N GLN A 83 -8.72 -1.66 6.98
CA GLN A 83 -7.59 -1.39 6.06
C GLN A 83 -6.57 -0.27 6.40
N VAL A 84 -5.32 -0.54 6.02
CA VAL A 84 -4.18 0.38 5.92
C VAL A 84 -3.90 0.61 4.44
N THR A 85 -3.82 1.88 4.03
CA THR A 85 -3.43 2.30 2.68
C THR A 85 -1.97 2.71 2.68
N VAL A 86 -1.17 2.18 1.75
CA VAL A 86 0.21 2.60 1.51
C VAL A 86 0.31 3.15 0.08
N VAL A 87 0.80 4.38 -0.04
CA VAL A 87 0.96 5.15 -1.29
C VAL A 87 2.44 5.44 -1.53
#